data_AF-A0AAW0J5Z6-F1
#
_entry.id   AF-A0AAW0J5Z6-F1
#
_cell.length_a   1.000
_cell.length_b   1.000
_cell.length_c   1.000
_cell.angle_alpha   90.00
_cell.angle_beta   90.00
_cell.angle_gamma   90.00
#
_symmetry.space_group_name_H-M   'P 1'
#
loop_
_entity.id
_entity.type
_entity.pdbx_description
1 polymer ?
#
loop_
_entity_poly.entity_id
_entity_poly.type
_entity_poly.pdbx_seq_one_letter_code
_entity_poly.pdbx_strand_id
1 'polypeptide(L)'
;NIVYVEPEIVEDQDDVDKERKGPQHAKTRVGCKAKMSLKKKKGRTWIASKFVDNHNHELHLTPKSTSLLCGHRVISRAKKILINILNELG
;
A
#
# COMPACT_ATOMS: atom_id res chain seq x y z
N ASN A 1 -2.73 35.49 6.20
CA ASN A 1 -1.66 35.04 7.13
C ASN A 1 -1.90 33.61 7.53
N ILE A 2 -1.20 32.68 6.88
CA ILE A 2 -1.15 31.28 7.34
C ILE A 2 -0.15 31.28 8.50
N VAL A 3 -0.65 31.07 9.71
CA VAL A 3 0.17 30.98 10.91
C VAL A 3 0.80 29.59 10.89
N TYR A 4 2.12 29.54 10.74
CA TYR A 4 2.86 28.30 10.92
C TYR A 4 2.88 28.01 12.42
N VAL A 5 2.17 26.95 12.83
CA VAL A 5 2.19 26.47 14.21
C VAL A 5 3.28 25.42 14.28
N GLU A 6 4.34 25.68 15.04
CA GLU A 6 5.37 24.68 15.30
C GLU A 6 4.73 23.48 16.01
N PRO A 7 4.84 22.26 15.45
CA PRO A 7 4.30 21.07 16.10
C PRO A 7 5.16 20.75 17.32
N GLU A 8 4.52 20.66 18.50
CA GLU A 8 5.16 20.12 19.71
C GLU A 8 5.82 18.76 19.40
N ILE A 9 7.12 18.68 19.69
CA ILE A 9 7.93 17.48 19.49
C ILE A 9 7.50 16.48 20.57
N VAL A 10 6.55 15.62 20.23
CA VAL A 10 6.25 14.43 21.03
C VAL A 10 7.32 13.41 20.67
N GLU A 11 8.27 13.19 21.56
CA GLU A 11 9.27 12.11 21.45
C GLU A 11 8.52 10.76 21.44
N ASP A 12 8.18 10.28 20.25
CA ASP A 12 7.65 8.93 20.04
C ASP A 12 8.83 7.96 20.18
N GLN A 13 8.80 7.12 21.22
CA GLN A 13 9.78 6.06 21.44
C GLN A 13 10.01 5.28 20.14
N ASP A 14 11.28 5.13 19.77
CA ASP A 14 11.72 4.39 18.59
C ASP A 14 11.22 2.94 18.67
N ASP A 15 10.06 2.67 18.06
CA ASP A 15 9.64 1.32 17.69
C ASP A 15 10.73 0.76 16.76
N VAL A 16 11.64 -0.01 17.35
CA VAL A 16 12.66 -0.80 16.66
C VAL A 16 11.97 -1.48 15.48
N ASP A 17 12.46 -1.20 14.27
CA ASP A 17 11.90 -1.61 12.96
C ASP A 17 11.86 -3.16 12.90
N LYS A 18 10.88 -3.78 13.56
CA LYS A 18 10.76 -5.22 13.70
C LYS A 18 10.40 -5.76 12.32
N GLU A 19 11.38 -6.36 11.66
CA GLU A 19 11.25 -6.87 10.30
C GLU A 19 10.04 -7.81 10.20
N ARG A 20 8.96 -7.31 9.59
CA ARG A 20 7.78 -8.12 9.30
C ARG A 20 8.15 -9.11 8.20
N LYS A 21 8.50 -10.34 8.59
CA LYS A 21 8.66 -11.46 7.64
C LYS A 21 7.30 -11.82 7.04
N GLY A 22 6.92 -11.13 5.97
CA GLY A 22 5.79 -11.48 5.13
C GLY A 22 6.11 -12.68 4.22
N PRO A 23 5.11 -13.22 3.50
CA PRO A 23 5.34 -14.24 2.50
C PRO A 23 6.37 -13.79 1.46
N GLN A 24 7.17 -14.73 0.95
CA GLN A 24 8.20 -14.44 -0.05
C GLN A 24 7.58 -13.69 -1.24
N HIS A 25 8.24 -12.61 -1.65
CA HIS A 25 7.78 -11.82 -2.77
C HIS A 25 7.73 -12.67 -4.04
N ALA A 26 6.68 -12.50 -4.85
CA ALA A 26 6.58 -13.14 -6.15
C ALA A 26 7.80 -12.78 -7.02
N LYS A 27 8.35 -13.79 -7.72
CA LYS A 27 9.54 -13.67 -8.61
C LYS A 27 9.40 -12.60 -9.70
N THR A 28 8.19 -12.19 -10.02
CA THR A 28 7.88 -11.17 -11.04
C THR A 28 8.22 -9.74 -10.62
N ARG A 29 8.57 -9.50 -9.35
CA ARG A 29 9.01 -8.16 -8.89
C ARG A 29 10.49 -7.93 -9.24
N VAL A 30 10.78 -6.78 -9.85
CA VAL A 30 12.14 -6.33 -10.25
C VAL A 30 13.02 -5.85 -9.09
N GLY A 31 12.70 -6.22 -7.84
CA GLY A 31 13.44 -5.76 -6.66
C GLY A 31 13.31 -4.27 -6.33
N CYS A 32 12.21 -3.61 -6.75
CA CYS A 32 11.93 -2.21 -6.40
C CYS A 32 11.81 -2.04 -4.87
N LYS A 33 12.51 -1.04 -4.33
CA LYS A 33 12.55 -0.75 -2.89
C LYS A 33 11.61 0.38 -2.45
N ALA A 34 10.92 1.01 -3.40
CA ALA A 34 9.93 2.04 -3.12
C ALA A 34 8.85 1.50 -2.17
N LYS A 35 8.53 2.27 -1.12
CA LYS A 35 7.58 1.85 -0.08
C LYS A 35 7.00 3.03 0.68
N MET A 36 5.79 2.85 1.17
CA MET A 36 5.14 3.74 2.13
C MET A 36 4.69 2.94 3.35
N SER A 37 5.04 3.40 4.53
CA SER A 37 4.65 2.77 5.80
C SER A 37 3.78 3.73 6.61
N LEU A 38 2.55 3.31 6.91
CA LEU A 38 1.62 4.08 7.72
C LEU A 38 1.71 3.62 9.18
N LYS A 39 1.76 4.56 10.12
CA LYS A 39 1.61 4.31 11.56
C LYS A 39 0.31 4.97 12.02
N LYS A 40 -0.43 4.29 12.89
CA LYS A 40 -1.62 4.85 13.52
C LYS A 40 -1.19 5.60 14.77
N LYS A 41 -1.41 6.91 14.83
CA LYS A 41 -1.17 7.70 16.05
C LYS A 41 -2.29 7.40 17.05
N LYS A 42 -2.08 7.67 18.34
CA LYS A 42 -3.13 7.64 19.36
C LYS A 42 -4.37 8.40 18.83
N GLY A 43 -5.51 7.73 18.76
CA GLY A 43 -6.75 8.25 18.18
C GLY A 43 -7.11 7.68 16.79
N ARG A 44 -7.65 8.53 15.90
CA ARG A 44 -8.14 8.17 14.55
C ARG A 44 -7.25 8.65 13.40
N THR A 45 -6.07 9.18 13.70
CA THR A 45 -5.16 9.76 12.71
C THR A 45 -4.11 8.76 12.26
N TRP A 46 -3.81 8.75 10.97
CA TRP A 46 -2.72 7.99 10.37
C TRP A 46 -1.61 8.94 9.94
N ILE A 47 -0.36 8.54 10.18
CA ILE A 47 0.83 9.28 9.75
C ILE A 47 1.66 8.41 8.80
N ALA A 48 2.23 9.02 7.76
CA ALA A 48 3.21 8.36 6.91
C ALA A 48 4.56 8.36 7.65
N SER A 49 4.93 7.21 8.20
CA SER A 49 6.14 7.05 9.01
C SER A 49 7.42 6.83 8.20
N LYS A 50 7.30 6.28 6.98
CA LYS A 50 8.42 6.04 6.07
C LYS A 50 7.91 6.15 4.65
N PHE A 51 8.62 6.90 3.83
CA PHE A 51 8.32 7.05 2.42
C PHE A 51 9.63 6.95 1.63
N VAL A 52 9.70 5.98 0.73
CA VAL A 52 10.80 5.80 -0.22
C VAL A 52 10.18 5.93 -1.59
N ASP A 53 10.42 7.05 -2.25
CA ASP A 53 9.83 7.42 -3.55
C ASP A 53 10.59 6.83 -4.75
N ASN A 54 11.85 6.45 -4.55
CA ASN A 54 12.71 6.09 -5.66
C ASN A 54 12.33 4.71 -6.24
N HIS A 55 11.90 4.72 -7.49
CA HIS A 55 11.56 3.52 -8.25
C HIS A 55 12.70 3.15 -9.20
N ASN A 56 12.97 1.85 -9.33
CA ASN A 56 13.93 1.32 -10.29
C ASN A 56 13.27 0.88 -11.62
N HIS A 57 12.03 1.28 -11.84
CA HIS A 57 11.24 0.99 -13.02
C HIS A 57 10.35 2.20 -13.32
N GLU A 58 9.85 2.27 -14.55
CA GLU A 58 8.89 3.30 -14.92
C GLU A 58 7.58 3.15 -14.13
N LEU A 59 7.00 4.28 -13.75
CA LEU A 59 5.68 4.33 -13.15
C LEU A 59 4.63 4.13 -14.25
N HIS A 60 4.09 2.91 -14.35
CA HIS A 60 2.97 2.60 -15.24
C HIS A 60 1.69 3.35 -14.78
N LEU A 61 1.56 4.61 -15.18
CA LEU A 61 0.49 5.53 -14.74
C LEU A 61 -0.42 6.00 -15.89
N THR A 62 -0.50 5.26 -17.01
CA THR A 62 -1.54 5.59 -17.98
C THR A 62 -2.89 5.05 -17.49
N PRO A 63 -3.98 5.85 -17.49
CA PRO A 63 -5.33 5.36 -17.17
C PRO A 63 -5.76 4.16 -18.02
N LYS A 64 -5.12 3.98 -19.18
CA LYS A 64 -5.34 2.85 -20.09
C LYS A 64 -4.76 1.54 -19.55
N SER A 65 -3.65 1.57 -18.80
CA SER A 65 -3.01 0.38 -18.24
C SER A 65 -3.44 0.06 -16.80
N THR A 66 -4.12 0.97 -16.10
CA THR A 66 -4.55 0.73 -14.71
C THR A 66 -5.61 -0.38 -14.59
N SER A 67 -6.45 -0.58 -15.61
CA SER A 67 -7.45 -1.67 -15.63
C SER A 67 -6.85 -3.08 -15.58
N LEU A 68 -5.57 -3.22 -15.96
CA LEU A 68 -4.81 -4.47 -15.89
C LEU A 68 -4.29 -4.78 -14.49
N LEU A 69 -4.27 -3.78 -13.59
CA LEU A 69 -3.83 -3.96 -12.22
C LEU A 69 -4.93 -4.66 -11.40
N CYS A 70 -4.56 -5.71 -10.66
CA CYS A 70 -5.50 -6.48 -9.85
C CYS A 70 -6.29 -5.60 -8.85
N GLY A 71 -5.65 -4.59 -8.24
CA GLY A 71 -6.30 -3.66 -7.32
C GLY A 71 -7.33 -2.71 -7.98
N HIS A 72 -7.23 -2.51 -9.30
CA HIS A 72 -8.18 -1.73 -10.08
C HIS A 72 -9.21 -2.60 -10.81
N ARG A 73 -9.08 -3.93 -10.72
CA ARG A 73 -10.02 -4.85 -11.34
C ARG A 73 -11.37 -4.72 -10.64
N VAL A 74 -12.29 -3.99 -11.25
CA VAL A 74 -13.68 -3.94 -10.81
C VAL A 74 -14.33 -5.27 -11.17
N ILE A 75 -14.49 -6.16 -10.19
CA ILE A 75 -15.24 -7.40 -10.37
C ILE A 75 -16.72 -7.09 -10.15
N SER A 76 -17.51 -7.16 -11.21
CA SER A 76 -18.97 -7.01 -11.13
C SER A 76 -19.58 -8.06 -10.21
N ARG A 77 -20.76 -7.76 -9.65
CA ARG A 77 -21.47 -8.68 -8.74
C ARG A 77 -21.72 -10.05 -9.38
N ALA A 78 -22.19 -10.07 -10.63
CA ALA A 78 -22.40 -11.32 -11.38
C ALA A 78 -21.12 -12.14 -11.54
N LYS A 79 -19.99 -11.47 -11.84
CA LYS A 79 -18.69 -12.13 -11.98
C LYS A 79 -18.17 -12.68 -10.65
N LYS A 80 -18.40 -11.99 -9.53
CA LYS A 80 -18.10 -12.52 -8.18
C LYS A 80 -18.90 -13.78 -7.88
N ILE A 81 -20.20 -13.76 -8.18
CA ILE A 81 -21.09 -14.93 -7.97
C ILE A 81 -20.58 -16.13 -8.76
N LEU A 82 -20.24 -15.95 -10.05
CA LEU A 82 -19.69 -17.02 -10.87
C LEU A 82 -18.38 -17.59 -10.31
N ILE A 83 -17.45 -16.72 -9.88
CA ILE A 83 -16.18 -17.16 -9.26
C ILE A 83 -16.45 -18.00 -8.00
N ASN A 84 -17.39 -17.59 -7.16
CA ASN A 84 -17.72 -18.32 -5.94
C ASN A 84 -18.30 -19.71 -6.26
N ILE A 85 -19.25 -19.80 -7.20
CA ILE A 85 -19.83 -21.08 -7.62
C ILE A 85 -18.74 -22.02 -8.15
N LEU A 86 -17.84 -21.52 -9.01
CA LEU A 86 -16.76 -22.34 -9.57
C LEU A 86 -15.76 -22.84 -8.51
N ASN A 87 -15.52 -22.07 -7.45
CA ASN A 87 -14.68 -22.50 -6.33
C ASN A 87 -15.37 -23.52 -5.42
N GLU A 88 -16.70 -23.45 -5.28
CA GLU A 88 -17.48 -24.43 -4.49
C GLU A 88 -17.71 -25.75 -5.22
N LEU A 89 -17.64 -25.74 -6.56
CA LEU A 89 -17.73 -26.94 -7.39
C LEU A 89 -16.38 -27.66 -7.59
N GLY A 90 -15.28 -27.10 -7.03
CA GLY A 90 -13.93 -27.64 -7.11
C GLY A 90 -13.56 -28.53 -5.94
#